data_AF-A0A7C1A3D9-F1
#
_entry.id   AF-A0A7C1A3D9-F1
#
_cell.length_a   1.000
_cell.length_b   1.000
_cell.length_c   1.000
_cell.angle_alpha   90.00
_cell.angle_beta   90.00
_cell.angle_gamma   90.00
#
_symmetry.space_group_name_H-M   'P 1'
#
loop_
_entity.id
_entity.type
_entity.pdbx_description
1 polymer ?
#
loop_
_entity_poly.entity_id
_entity_poly.type
_entity_poly.pdbx_seq_one_letter_code
_entity_poly.pdbx_strand_id
1 'polypeptide(L)' 'MEKKEVKILKRINFDNLLKVVNGNKYILTIAIFKRAKELFKLYPSPHRSPASFIDDAAEEIEGNKVEITYK' A
#
# COMPACT_ATOMS: atom_id res chain seq x y z
N MET A 1 2.55 1.96 31.99
CA MET A 1 3.41 2.23 30.82
C MET A 1 3.03 1.24 29.73
N GLU A 2 2.18 1.63 28.79
CA GLU A 2 1.85 0.79 27.64
C GLU A 2 3.07 0.68 26.73
N LYS A 3 3.47 -0.56 26.44
CA LYS A 3 4.50 -0.85 25.44
C LYS A 3 3.90 -0.50 24.07
N LYS A 4 4.35 0.61 23.47
CA LYS A 4 4.10 0.84 22.04
C LYS A 4 4.84 -0.25 21.27
N GLU A 5 4.10 -1.19 20.70
CA GLU A 5 4.66 -2.12 19.73
C GLU A 5 5.28 -1.30 18.59
N VAL A 6 6.59 -1.36 18.48
CA VAL A 6 7.29 -0.80 17.32
C VAL A 6 6.97 -1.74 16.16
N LYS A 7 5.97 -1.38 15.36
CA LYS A 7 5.70 -2.03 14.07
C LYS A 7 6.98 -1.88 13.26
N ILE A 8 7.80 -2.93 13.20
CA ILE A 8 8.98 -2.96 12.34
C ILE A 8 8.43 -2.81 10.93
N LEU A 9 8.58 -1.61 10.35
CA LEU A 9 8.25 -1.36 8.95
C LEU A 9 9.10 -2.35 8.14
N LYS A 10 8.46 -3.43 7.69
CA LYS A 10 9.06 -4.32 6.70
C LYS A 10 9.42 -3.42 5.52
N ARG A 11 10.71 -3.33 5.22
CA ARG A 11 11.19 -2.45 4.17
C ARG A 11 10.63 -2.96 2.85
N ILE A 12 9.61 -2.27 2.35
CA ILE A 12 8.94 -2.60 1.10
C ILE A 12 9.99 -2.68 0.00
N ASN A 13 10.03 -3.80 -0.73
CA ASN A 13 10.99 -3.99 -1.80
C ASN A 13 10.39 -3.48 -3.12
N PHE A 14 10.94 -2.37 -3.62
CA PHE A 14 10.46 -1.76 -4.85
C PHE A 14 10.58 -2.67 -6.09
N ASP A 15 11.62 -3.51 -6.15
CA ASP A 15 11.79 -4.45 -7.27
C ASP A 15 10.71 -5.54 -7.25
N ASN A 16 10.27 -5.97 -6.06
CA ASN A 16 9.17 -6.92 -5.94
C ASN A 16 7.84 -6.29 -6.38
N LEU A 17 7.58 -5.05 -5.95
CA LEU A 17 6.39 -4.32 -6.38
C LEU A 17 6.33 -4.14 -7.90
N LEU A 18 7.46 -3.83 -8.55
CA LEU A 18 7.50 -3.70 -10.00
C LEU A 18 7.20 -5.02 -10.70
N LYS A 19 7.61 -6.17 -10.15
CA LYS A 19 7.26 -7.49 -10.73
C LYS A 19 5.75 -7.72 -10.78
N VAL A 20 5.01 -7.27 -9.77
CA VAL A 20 3.53 -7.41 -9.72
C VAL A 20 2.85 -6.76 -10.93
N VAL A 21 3.45 -5.69 -11.47
CA VAL A 21 2.91 -4.92 -12.60
C VAL A 21 3.75 -5.05 -13.88
N ASN A 22 4.51 -6.14 -14.02
CA ASN A 22 5.38 -6.39 -15.18
C ASN A 22 6.33 -5.22 -15.51
N GLY A 23 6.87 -4.57 -14.47
CA GLY A 23 7.81 -3.46 -14.59
C GLY A 23 7.18 -2.08 -14.87
N ASN A 24 5.85 -1.99 -15.02
CA ASN A 24 5.20 -0.74 -15.35
C ASN A 24 4.99 0.15 -14.11
N LYS A 25 5.95 1.02 -13.84
CA LYS A 25 5.92 1.97 -12.71
C LYS A 25 4.67 2.86 -12.65
N TYR A 26 4.05 3.18 -13.78
CA TYR A 26 2.84 4.01 -13.81
C TYR A 26 1.62 3.23 -13.32
N ILE A 27 1.48 1.97 -13.75
CA ILE A 27 0.44 1.06 -13.26
C ILE A 27 0.60 0.83 -11.76
N LEU A 28 1.83 0.59 -11.29
CA LEU A 28 2.13 0.44 -9.85
C LEU A 28 1.69 1.68 -9.06
N THR A 29 2.08 2.86 -9.53
CA THR A 29 1.75 4.13 -8.87
C THR A 29 0.23 4.30 -8.76
N ILE A 30 -0.50 4.09 -9.86
CA ILE A 30 -1.97 4.20 -9.86
C ILE A 30 -2.59 3.16 -8.93
N ALA A 31 -2.09 1.92 -8.91
CA ALA A 31 -2.60 0.85 -8.04
C ALA A 31 -2.43 1.19 -6.56
N ILE A 32 -1.24 1.66 -6.15
CA ILE A 32 -0.96 2.09 -4.77
C ILE A 32 -1.91 3.22 -4.37
N PHE A 33 -2.09 4.25 -5.21
CA PHE A 33 -3.00 5.36 -4.88
C PHE A 33 -4.46 4.95 -4.77
N LYS A 34 -4.94 4.11 -5.70
CA LYS A 34 -6.30 3.57 -5.64
C LYS A 34 -6.50 2.79 -4.35
N ARG A 35 -5.54 1.92 -4.00
CA ARG A 35 -5.65 1.09 -2.81
C ARG A 35 -5.53 1.89 -1.52
N ALA A 36 -4.62 2.85 -1.44
CA ALA A 36 -4.50 3.75 -0.28
C ALA A 36 -5.81 4.54 -0.05
N LYS A 37 -6.48 4.97 -1.13
CA LYS A 37 -7.80 5.61 -1.05
C LYS A 37 -8.89 4.66 -0.55
N GLU A 38 -8.87 3.39 -0.94
CA GLU A 38 -9.80 2.38 -0.42
C GLU A 38 -9.56 2.11 1.07
N LEU A 39 -8.30 1.92 1.47
CA LEU A 39 -7.93 1.72 2.87
C LEU A 39 -8.36 2.91 3.75
N PHE A 40 -8.17 4.14 3.26
CA PHE A 40 -8.66 5.33 3.96
C PHE A 40 -10.18 5.35 4.15
N LYS A 41 -10.95 4.88 3.16
CA LYS A 41 -12.41 4.77 3.27
C LYS A 41 -12.84 3.68 4.26
N LEU A 42 -12.10 2.56 4.32
CA LEU A 42 -12.36 1.46 5.23
C LEU A 42 -12.00 1.80 6.68
N TYR A 43 -10.96 2.61 6.86
CA TYR A 43 -10.44 3.02 8.17
C TYR A 43 -10.38 4.55 8.28
N PRO A 44 -11.55 5.23 8.26
CA PRO A 44 -11.59 6.69 8.31
C PRO A 44 -11.04 7.18 9.65
N SER A 45 -10.14 8.15 9.60
CA SER A 45 -9.58 8.78 10.80
C SER A 45 -9.32 10.26 10.55
N PRO A 46 -9.74 11.16 11.47
CA PRO A 46 -9.52 12.60 11.33
C PRO A 46 -8.04 12.99 11.40
N HIS A 47 -7.17 12.09 11.87
CA HIS A 47 -5.73 12.32 12.02
C HIS A 47 -4.89 11.66 10.92
N ARG A 48 -5.51 10.87 10.03
CA ARG A 48 -4.83 10.16 8.95
C ARG A 48 -5.31 10.67 7.61
N SER A 49 -4.38 11.02 6.73
CA SER A 49 -4.69 11.32 5.33
C SER A 49 -4.60 10.05 4.48
N PRO A 50 -5.15 10.04 3.25
CA PRO A 50 -4.94 8.93 2.32
C PRO A 50 -3.46 8.57 2.10
N ALA A 51 -2.57 9.57 2.14
CA ALA A 51 -1.13 9.35 2.00
C ALA A 51 -0.54 8.49 3.14
N SER A 52 -1.15 8.49 4.32
CA SER A 52 -0.72 7.66 5.44
C SER A 52 -0.99 6.17 5.26
N PHE A 53 -1.69 5.78 4.20
CA PHE A 53 -1.99 4.39 3.84
C PHE A 53 -1.15 3.91 2.64
N ILE A 54 -0.19 4.71 2.15
CA ILE A 54 0.66 4.32 1.01
C ILE A 54 1.47 3.07 1.34
N ASP A 55 2.09 3.01 2.52
CA ASP A 55 2.88 1.85 2.94
C ASP A 55 2.00 0.61 3.12
N ASP A 56 0.84 0.77 3.77
CA ASP A 56 -0.14 -0.30 3.96
C ASP A 56 -0.63 -0.83 2.59
N ALA A 57 -0.90 0.06 1.63
CA ALA A 57 -1.32 -0.31 0.28
C ALA A 57 -0.21 -1.05 -0.50
N ALA A 58 1.02 -0.57 -0.39
CA ALA A 58 2.16 -1.21 -1.04
C ALA A 58 2.46 -2.59 -0.43
N GLU A 59 2.32 -2.77 0.89
CA GLU A 59 2.43 -4.08 1.54
C GLU A 59 1.35 -5.06 1.05
N GLU A 60 0.11 -4.60 0.89
CA GLU A 60 -0.97 -5.45 0.37
C GLU A 60 -0.76 -5.85 -1.10
N ILE A 61 -0.21 -4.95 -1.92
CA ILE A 61 0.13 -5.23 -3.32
C ILE A 61 1.32 -6.20 -3.40
N GLU A 62 2.40 -5.98 -2.66
CA GLU A 62 3.55 -6.90 -2.61
C GLU A 62 3.12 -8.29 -2.12
N GLY A 63 2.17 -8.35 -1.18
CA GLY A 63 1.60 -9.59 -0.66
C GLY A 63 0.55 -10.26 -1.55
N ASN A 64 0.32 -9.78 -2.78
CA ASN A 64 -0.73 -10.26 -3.70
C ASN A 64 -2.14 -10.32 -3.05
N LYS A 65 -2.43 -9.44 -2.09
CA LYS A 65 -3.75 -9.35 -1.44
C LYS A 65 -4.75 -8.54 -2.26
N VAL A 66 -4.29 -7.87 -3.32
CA VAL A 66 -5.06 -7.01 -4.19
C VAL A 66 -4.79 -7.40 -5.64
N GLU A 67 -5.84 -7.67 -6.40
CA GLU A 67 -5.72 -7.92 -7.83
C GLU A 67 -5.65 -6.58 -8.60
N ILE A 68 -4.60 -6.42 -9.42
CA ILE A 68 -4.44 -5.23 -10.26
C ILE A 68 -4.93 -5.55 -11.67
N THR A 69 -6.18 -5.20 -11.96
CA THR A 69 -6.74 -5.30 -13.31
C THR A 69 -6.61 -3.97 -14.04
N TYR A 70 -6.06 -3.98 -15.26
CA TYR A 70 -6.13 -2.87 -16.21
C TYR A 70 -6.86 -3.38 -17.45
N LYS A 71 -8.00 -2.77 -17.77
CA LYS A 71 -8.73 -2.99 -19.02
C LYS A 71 -8.31 -1.97 -20.06
#